data_AF-A0A9P8ZU70-F1
#
_entry.id   AF-A0A9P8ZU70-F1
#
_cell.length_a   1.000
_cell.length_b   1.000
_cell.length_c   1.000
_cell.angle_alpha   90.00
_cell.angle_beta   90.00
_cell.angle_gamma   90.00
#
_symmetry.space_group_name_H-M   'P 1'
#
loop_
_entity.id
_entity.type
_entity.pdbx_description
1 polymer ?
#
loop_
_entity_poly.entity_id
_entity_poly.type
_entity_poly.pdbx_seq_one_letter_code
_entity_poly.pdbx_strand_id
1 'polypeptide(L)'
;YARKDAAMMCTAFVSGTFSWPEPPPPAPPPPPANFIAYALDRTWLHHCVMFIALYLLARLKAWFPAARGSSGRRLFISMLINASKIVCDNICSNKPWRLVGQGMSSLKEI
;
A
#
# COMPACT_ATOMS: atom_id res chain seq x y z
N TYR A 1 11.80 10.16 6.86
CA TYR A 1 10.49 10.07 6.20
C TYR A 1 9.89 11.46 6.08
N ALA A 2 9.97 12.06 4.89
CA ALA A 2 9.46 13.41 4.62
C ALA A 2 7.92 13.45 4.56
N ARG A 3 7.27 12.29 4.49
CA ARG A 3 5.80 12.12 4.33
C ARG A 3 5.15 11.41 5.52
N LYS A 4 5.63 11.66 6.75
CA LYS A 4 5.13 11.01 7.98
C LYS A 4 3.62 11.20 8.16
N ASP A 5 3.11 12.41 7.99
CA ASP A 5 1.68 12.69 8.22
C ASP A 5 0.79 11.95 7.22
N ALA A 6 1.19 11.94 5.94
CA ALA A 6 0.52 11.17 4.89
C ALA A 6 0.55 9.65 5.17
N ALA A 7 1.68 9.14 5.68
CA ALA A 7 1.81 7.74 6.06
C ALA A 7 0.91 7.38 7.26
N MET A 8 0.83 8.25 8.28
CA MET A 8 -0.07 8.07 9.42
C MET A 8 -1.54 8.07 8.99
N MET A 9 -1.95 9.00 8.12
CA MET A 9 -3.30 9.04 7.58
C MET A 9 -3.65 7.76 6.80
N CYS A 10 -2.74 7.30 5.92
CA CYS A 10 -2.93 6.06 5.18
C CYS A 10 -3.00 4.84 6.10
N THR A 11 -2.15 4.78 7.13
CA THR A 11 -2.17 3.72 8.12
C THR A 11 -3.48 3.71 8.88
N ALA A 12 -3.94 4.85 9.39
CA ALA A 12 -5.20 4.96 10.11
C ALA A 12 -6.38 4.50 9.23
N PHE A 13 -6.40 4.92 7.97
CA PHE A 13 -7.43 4.50 7.01
C PHE A 13 -7.43 2.99 6.77
N VAL A 14 -6.27 2.40 6.48
CA VAL A 14 -6.17 0.97 6.18
C VAL A 14 -6.44 0.12 7.42
N SER A 15 -5.90 0.49 8.59
CA SER A 15 -6.13 -0.24 9.85
C SER A 15 -7.58 -0.13 10.33
N GLY A 16 -8.29 0.96 10.02
CA GLY A 16 -9.71 1.10 10.32
C GLY A 16 -10.64 0.29 9.40
N THR A 17 -10.15 -0.14 8.23
CA THR A 17 -10.97 -0.79 7.19
C THR A 17 -10.61 -2.25 6.91
N PHE A 18 -9.35 -2.62 7.08
CA PHE A 18 -8.79 -3.94 6.79
C PHE A 18 -7.87 -4.43 7.91
N SER A 19 -7.80 -5.75 8.08
CA SER A 19 -6.88 -6.38 9.02
C SER A 19 -5.44 -6.20 8.54
N TRP A 20 -4.54 -5.78 9.43
CA TRP A 20 -3.11 -5.69 9.15
C TRP A 20 -2.42 -6.94 9.73
N PRO A 21 -2.04 -7.93 8.91
CA PRO A 21 -1.39 -9.11 9.46
C PRO A 21 0.03 -8.79 9.90
N GLU A 22 0.32 -9.23 11.12
CA GLU A 22 1.65 -9.30 11.71
C GLU A 22 2.56 -10.17 10.81
N PRO A 23 3.78 -9.74 10.46
CA PRO A 23 4.76 -10.64 9.85
C PRO A 23 5.08 -11.81 10.78
N PRO A 24 5.35 -13.01 10.24
CA PRO A 24 5.76 -14.15 11.05
C PRO A 24 7.11 -13.86 11.76
N PRO A 25 7.31 -14.31 13.01
CA PRO A 25 8.59 -14.18 13.72
C PRO A 25 9.71 -14.84 12.90
N PRO A 26 10.95 -14.29 12.88
CA PRO A 26 11.68 -13.79 14.05
C PRO A 26 11.95 -12.28 14.11
N ALA A 27 11.46 -11.47 13.17
CA ALA A 27 11.72 -10.03 13.16
C ALA A 27 10.52 -9.24 13.74
N PRO A 28 10.73 -8.28 14.66
CA PRO A 28 9.66 -7.40 15.11
C PRO A 28 9.10 -6.63 13.90
N PRO A 29 7.77 -6.60 13.71
CA PRO A 29 7.17 -5.86 12.62
C PRO A 29 7.61 -4.39 12.68
N PRO A 30 8.09 -3.80 11.57
CA PRO A 30 8.12 -2.36 11.50
C PRO A 30 6.69 -1.83 11.65
N PRO A 31 6.47 -0.74 12.39
CA PRO A 31 5.17 -0.10 12.50
C PRO A 31 4.51 0.07 11.12
N PRO A 32 3.18 -0.13 10.99
CA PRO A 32 2.50 -0.01 9.70
C PRO A 32 2.77 1.34 9.00
N ALA A 33 2.88 2.41 9.79
CA ALA A 33 3.26 3.74 9.31
C ALA A 33 4.67 3.79 8.71
N ASN A 34 5.63 3.04 9.26
CA ASN A 34 6.99 2.97 8.71
C ASN A 34 6.99 2.23 7.37
N PHE A 35 6.17 1.19 7.23
CA PHE A 35 6.02 0.49 5.95
C PHE A 35 5.43 1.41 4.88
N ILE A 36 4.34 2.12 5.19
CA ILE A 36 3.71 3.05 4.24
C ILE A 36 4.63 4.23 3.93
N ALA A 37 5.29 4.81 4.93
CA ALA A 37 6.27 5.87 4.74
C ALA A 37 7.43 5.41 3.85
N TYR A 38 7.92 4.18 4.03
CA TYR A 38 8.93 3.58 3.17
C TYR A 38 8.42 3.38 1.73
N ALA A 39 7.19 2.90 1.54
CA ALA A 39 6.62 2.76 0.21
C ALA A 39 6.47 4.13 -0.50
N LEU A 40 6.01 5.16 0.21
CA LEU A 40 5.85 6.51 -0.33
C LEU A 40 7.19 7.18 -0.65
N ASP A 41 8.20 7.02 0.21
CA ASP A 41 9.54 7.59 -0.01
C ASP A 41 10.29 6.89 -1.15
N ARG A 42 10.08 5.57 -1.36
CA ARG A 42 10.72 4.83 -2.47
C ARG A 42 10.05 5.02 -3.81
N THR A 43 8.75 5.28 -3.83
CA THR A 43 7.98 5.40 -5.08
C THR A 43 7.95 6.82 -5.62
N TRP A 44 8.30 7.83 -4.81
CA TRP A 44 8.32 9.26 -5.22
C TRP A 44 7.01 9.72 -5.89
N LEU A 45 5.88 9.07 -5.55
CA LEU A 45 4.61 9.31 -6.23
C LEU A 45 3.95 10.61 -5.77
N HIS A 46 3.30 11.30 -6.71
CA HIS A 46 2.51 12.50 -6.42
C HIS A 46 1.38 12.19 -5.42
N HIS A 47 1.00 13.17 -4.58
CA HIS A 47 -0.06 13.01 -3.57
C HIS A 47 -1.40 12.55 -4.19
N CYS A 48 -1.71 12.94 -5.44
CA CYS A 48 -2.90 12.48 -6.15
C CYS A 48 -2.97 10.94 -6.27
N VAL A 49 -1.85 10.27 -6.53
CA VAL A 49 -1.79 8.80 -6.67
C VAL A 49 -2.15 8.12 -5.35
N MET A 50 -1.67 8.69 -4.24
CA MET A 50 -2.00 8.21 -2.89
C MET A 50 -3.50 8.35 -2.60
N PHE A 51 -4.10 9.50 -2.89
CA PHE A 51 -5.54 9.70 -2.69
C PHE A 51 -6.40 8.78 -3.56
N ILE A 52 -6.02 8.56 -4.82
CA ILE A 52 -6.72 7.62 -5.70
C ILE A 52 -6.63 6.20 -5.16
N ALA A 53 -5.46 5.78 -4.66
CA ALA A 53 -5.30 4.46 -4.06
C ALA A 53 -6.21 4.26 -2.83
N LEU A 54 -6.29 5.26 -1.94
CA LEU A 54 -7.20 5.23 -0.78
C LEU A 54 -8.67 5.21 -1.21
N TYR A 55 -9.04 5.98 -2.24
CA TYR A 55 -10.40 5.99 -2.79
C TYR A 55 -10.79 4.64 -3.39
N LEU A 56 -9.88 3.98 -4.11
CA LEU A 56 -10.11 2.64 -4.66
C LEU A 56 -10.27 1.60 -3.54
N LEU A 57 -9.49 1.71 -2.46
CA LEU A 57 -9.65 0.87 -1.27
C LEU A 57 -11.01 1.09 -0.58
N ALA A 58 -11.43 2.34 -0.43
CA ALA A 58 -12.74 2.70 0.12
C ALA A 58 -13.87 2.07 -0.70
N ARG A 59 -13.78 2.18 -2.03
CA ARG A 59 -14.72 1.52 -2.94
C ARG A 59 -14.69 0.02 -2.75
N LEU A 60 -13.53 -0.63 -2.81
CA LEU A 60 -13.43 -2.08 -2.64
C LEU A 60 -14.13 -2.55 -1.36
N LYS A 61 -13.98 -1.80 -0.25
CA LYS A 61 -14.66 -2.12 1.02
C LYS A 61 -16.18 -1.93 0.95
N ALA A 62 -16.66 -0.91 0.24
CA ALA A 62 -18.09 -0.67 0.04
C ALA A 62 -18.75 -1.76 -0.81
N TRP A 63 -18.06 -2.26 -1.84
CA TRP A 63 -18.54 -3.33 -2.71
C TRP A 63 -18.45 -4.71 -2.05
N PHE A 64 -17.42 -4.94 -1.23
CA PHE A 64 -17.17 -6.24 -0.58
C PHE A 64 -17.01 -6.09 0.94
N PRO A 65 -18.10 -5.80 1.69
CA PRO A 65 -18.03 -5.55 3.12
C PRO A 65 -17.50 -6.77 3.92
N ALA A 66 -17.80 -7.98 3.43
CA ALA A 66 -17.38 -9.25 4.02
C ALA A 66 -15.90 -9.62 3.78
N ALA A 67 -15.17 -8.89 2.92
CA ALA A 67 -13.75 -9.12 2.70
C ALA A 67 -12.93 -8.66 3.92
N ARG A 68 -12.76 -9.57 4.89
CA ARG A 68 -11.90 -9.41 6.08
C ARG A 68 -10.57 -10.16 5.98
N GLY A 69 -10.43 -11.07 5.01
CA GLY A 69 -9.29 -11.98 4.91
C GLY A 69 -8.07 -11.46 4.14
N SER A 70 -8.22 -10.37 3.37
CA SER A 70 -7.11 -9.80 2.61
C SER A 70 -6.28 -8.85 3.48
N SER A 71 -4.95 -9.05 3.48
CA SER A 71 -4.03 -8.23 4.26
C SER A 71 -4.04 -6.77 3.79
N GLY A 72 -4.33 -5.82 4.69
CA GLY A 72 -4.32 -4.39 4.38
C GLY A 72 -3.00 -3.91 3.76
N ARG A 73 -1.88 -4.51 4.18
CA ARG A 73 -0.55 -4.24 3.61
C ARG A 73 -0.46 -4.58 2.12
N ARG A 74 -0.93 -5.76 1.68
CA ARG A 74 -0.91 -6.15 0.25
C ARG A 74 -1.90 -5.31 -0.54
N LEU A 75 -3.11 -5.13 -0.02
CA LEU A 75 -4.14 -4.31 -0.69
C LEU A 75 -3.66 -2.89 -0.93
N PHE A 76 -2.99 -2.28 0.03
CA PHE A 76 -2.44 -0.93 -0.10
C PHE A 76 -1.42 -0.85 -1.24
N ILE A 77 -0.48 -1.79 -1.33
CA ILE A 77 0.51 -1.82 -2.41
C ILE A 77 -0.18 -2.03 -3.76
N SER A 78 -1.09 -3.01 -3.86
CA SER A 78 -1.81 -3.31 -5.11
C SER A 78 -2.59 -2.10 -5.60
N MET A 79 -3.29 -1.39 -4.72
CA MET A 79 -4.03 -0.18 -5.09
C MET A 79 -3.11 0.98 -5.44
N LEU A 80 -1.96 1.11 -4.77
CA LEU A 80 -0.97 2.14 -5.10
C LEU A 80 -0.34 1.90 -6.48
N ILE A 81 -0.08 0.64 -6.85
CA ILE A 81 0.39 0.25 -8.20
C ILE A 81 -0.67 0.62 -9.24
N ASN A 82 -1.92 0.23 -9.02
CA ASN A 82 -3.01 0.52 -9.96
C ASN A 82 -3.23 2.03 -10.12
N ALA A 83 -3.27 2.78 -9.01
CA ALA A 83 -3.38 4.23 -9.04
C ALA A 83 -2.21 4.89 -9.78
N SER A 84 -0.98 4.38 -9.61
CA SER A 84 0.18 4.91 -10.34
C SER A 84 0.08 4.66 -11.84
N LYS A 85 -0.48 3.51 -12.25
CA LYS A 85 -0.71 3.21 -13.67
C LYS A 85 -1.78 4.12 -14.27
N ILE A 86 -2.87 4.37 -13.54
CA ILE A 86 -3.97 5.26 -13.96
C ILE A 86 -3.50 6.71 -14.15
N VAL A 87 -2.57 7.18 -13.31
CA VAL A 87 -2.15 8.60 -13.30
C VAL A 87 -0.91 8.85 -14.16
N CYS A 88 0.03 7.90 -14.24
CA CYS A 88 1.34 8.11 -14.84
C CYS A 88 1.56 7.41 -16.20
N ASP A 89 0.49 6.91 -16.82
CA ASP A 89 0.23 6.39 -18.19
C ASP A 89 1.33 5.71 -19.05
N ASN A 90 2.62 5.68 -18.68
CA ASN A 90 3.65 4.84 -19.30
C ASN A 90 5.01 4.80 -18.57
N ILE A 91 5.19 5.44 -17.40
CA ILE A 91 6.54 5.68 -16.83
C ILE A 91 6.79 4.98 -15.47
N CYS A 92 5.87 4.15 -15.00
CA CYS A 92 6.07 3.41 -13.75
C CYS A 92 7.03 2.22 -13.96
N SER A 93 8.33 2.48 -13.92
CA SER A 93 9.34 1.43 -13.85
C SER A 93 9.06 0.49 -12.67
N ASN A 94 9.19 -0.83 -12.87
CA ASN A 94 9.00 -1.83 -11.82
C ASN A 94 10.10 -1.79 -10.73
N LYS A 95 11.17 -1.00 -10.92
CA LYS A 95 12.31 -0.90 -9.99
C LYS A 95 11.92 -0.49 -8.56
N PRO A 96 11.20 0.63 -8.32
CA PRO A 96 10.72 0.99 -6.98
C PRO A 96 9.79 -0.07 -6.37
N TRP A 97 8.94 -0.70 -7.18
CA TRP A 97 7.99 -1.73 -6.70
C TRP A 97 8.67 -3.02 -6.25
N ARG A 98 9.75 -3.45 -6.93
CA ARG A 98 10.56 -4.59 -6.48
C ARG A 98 11.20 -4.35 -5.11
N LEU A 99 11.58 -3.11 -4.79
CA LEU A 99 12.18 -2.74 -3.51
C LEU A 99 11.16 -2.61 -2.38
N VAL A 100 9.94 -2.19 -2.70
CA VAL A 100 8.81 -2.19 -1.75
C VAL A 100 8.28 -3.61 -1.50
N GLY A 101 8.35 -4.48 -2.51
CA GLY A 101 7.88 -5.86 -2.48
C GLY A 101 8.87 -6.90 -1.94
N GLN A 102 10.09 -6.52 -1.53
CA GLN A 102 11.09 -7.44 -0.96
C GLN A 102 10.49 -8.18 0.26
N GLY A 103 9.96 -9.38 0.00
CA GLY A 103 9.37 -10.29 0.99
C GLY A 103 7.85 -10.48 0.96
N MET A 104 7.09 -9.89 0.02
CA MET A 104 5.61 -9.90 0.12
C MET A 104 4.82 -10.70 -0.93
N SER A 105 5.31 -10.87 -2.16
CA SER A 105 4.66 -11.68 -3.20
C SER A 105 5.65 -12.07 -4.28
N SER A 106 5.57 -13.31 -4.77
CA SER A 106 6.26 -13.71 -6.00
C SER A 106 5.68 -12.89 -7.17
N LEU A 107 6.55 -12.51 -8.12
CA LEU A 107 6.19 -11.74 -9.33
C LEU A 107 5.02 -12.34 -10.14
N LYS A 108 4.64 -13.60 -9.87
CA LYS A 108 3.53 -14.31 -10.51
C LYS A 108 2.14 -13.87 -10.01
N GLU A 109 2.07 -13.06 -8.95
CA GLU A 109 0.83 -12.67 -8.26
C GLU A 109 0.43 -11.19 -8.46
N ILE A 110 1.18 -10.45 -9.30
CA ILE A 110 0.95 -9.02 -9.61
C ILE A 110 0.47 -8.85 -11.04
#